data_AF-B8KII5-F1
#
_entry.id   AF-B8KII5-F1
#
_cell.length_a   1.000
_cell.length_b   1.000
_cell.length_c   1.000
_cell.angle_alpha   90.00
_cell.angle_beta   90.00
_cell.angle_gamma   90.00
#
_symmetry.space_group_name_H-M   'P 1'
#
loop_
_entity.id
_entity.type
_entity.pdbx_description
1 polymer ?
#
loop_
_entity_poly.entity_id
_entity_poly.type
_entity_poly.pdbx_seq_one_letter_code
_entity_poly.pdbx_strand_id
1 'polypeptide(L)'
;MPNADTSHSTDNNLKNPESPPITILKKASTRSLEGKATLGYQLGINDTSALYWRLVSNSGGGFFSEEWVALKAIQDALNNWPQDRPITSMALRSLFLGKSANNPSFLMATLVKEGVLERKPGTKRHYQLGDVKEFLTTVEKLKTGHSQPSKPRAKAKAKAGSRMAKAKATPATSK
;
A
#
# COMPACT_ATOMS: atom_id res chain seq x y z
N MET A 1 11.38 47.84 -15.96
CA MET A 1 11.63 46.44 -16.41
C MET A 1 12.70 45.84 -15.51
N PRO A 2 12.65 44.56 -15.10
CA PRO A 2 11.66 43.51 -15.34
C PRO A 2 10.96 43.00 -14.05
N ASN A 3 9.99 42.12 -14.27
CA ASN A 3 8.99 41.66 -13.31
C ASN A 3 9.50 40.54 -12.41
N ALA A 4 9.14 40.61 -11.12
CA ALA A 4 9.13 39.46 -10.21
C ALA A 4 7.67 39.05 -10.01
N ASP A 5 7.26 37.92 -10.60
CA ASP A 5 6.22 37.10 -10.00
C ASP A 5 6.37 35.63 -10.44
N THR A 6 6.97 34.87 -9.51
CA THR A 6 6.55 33.55 -9.06
C THR A 6 6.00 32.58 -10.10
N SER A 7 6.94 31.78 -10.57
CA SER A 7 6.76 30.45 -11.11
C SER A 7 5.97 29.49 -10.19
N HIS A 8 5.11 28.72 -10.85
CA HIS A 8 4.91 27.27 -10.70
C HIS A 8 3.92 26.76 -9.64
N SER A 9 2.72 26.48 -10.16
CA SER A 9 1.81 25.38 -9.85
C SER A 9 2.42 24.19 -9.10
N THR A 10 1.75 23.83 -8.03
CA THR A 10 1.88 22.57 -7.29
C THR A 10 1.39 21.39 -8.12
N ASP A 11 2.30 20.60 -8.69
CA ASP A 11 2.12 19.16 -8.88
C ASP A 11 3.50 18.49 -8.90
N ASN A 12 4.09 18.31 -7.71
CA ASN A 12 5.24 17.42 -7.57
C ASN A 12 4.75 15.97 -7.52
N ASN A 13 4.16 15.50 -8.63
CA ASN A 13 4.10 14.09 -8.96
C ASN A 13 5.48 13.70 -9.47
N LEU A 14 6.39 13.39 -8.55
CA LEU A 14 7.72 12.87 -8.86
C LEU A 14 7.57 11.45 -9.43
N LYS A 15 7.17 11.37 -10.71
CA LYS A 15 7.31 10.19 -11.55
C LYS A 15 8.80 9.97 -11.77
N ASN A 16 9.37 9.04 -11.01
CA ASN A 16 10.69 8.49 -11.28
C ASN A 16 10.68 7.88 -12.71
N PRO A 17 11.48 8.39 -13.67
CA PRO A 17 11.35 8.04 -15.10
C PRO A 17 11.87 6.66 -15.48
N GLU A 18 12.37 5.86 -14.54
CA GLU A 18 12.99 4.56 -14.80
C GLU A 18 12.18 3.36 -14.28
N SER A 19 10.97 3.61 -13.76
CA SER A 19 10.11 2.49 -13.34
C SER A 19 9.44 1.90 -14.57
N PRO A 20 9.43 0.56 -14.76
CA PRO A 20 8.62 -0.05 -15.80
C PRO A 20 7.17 0.44 -15.70
N PRO A 21 6.42 0.50 -16.81
CA PRO A 21 5.03 0.96 -16.84
C PRO A 21 4.14 0.01 -16.01
N ILE A 22 4.11 0.24 -14.70
CA ILE A 22 3.34 -0.56 -13.76
C ILE A 22 1.93 0.01 -13.67
N THR A 23 0.95 -0.74 -14.16
CA THR A 23 -0.48 -0.45 -14.01
C THR A 23 -0.95 -0.88 -12.62
N ILE A 24 -1.45 0.06 -11.82
CA ILE A 24 -1.93 -0.23 -10.46
C ILE A 24 -3.23 -1.02 -10.53
N LEU A 25 -3.23 -2.25 -10.03
CA LEU A 25 -4.42 -3.12 -9.93
C LEU A 25 -5.22 -2.88 -8.67
N LYS A 26 -4.55 -2.66 -7.54
CA LYS A 26 -5.20 -2.59 -6.23
C LYS A 26 -4.44 -1.65 -5.31
N LYS A 27 -5.17 -0.85 -4.55
CA LYS A 27 -4.65 -0.05 -3.45
C LYS A 27 -5.33 -0.50 -2.17
N ALA A 28 -4.55 -0.81 -1.15
CA ALA A 28 -5.07 -1.30 0.12
C ALA A 28 -4.21 -0.81 1.28
N SER A 29 -4.74 -0.94 2.48
CA SER A 29 -4.02 -0.63 3.71
C SER A 29 -4.15 -1.78 4.71
N THR A 30 -3.13 -1.93 5.54
CA THR A 30 -3.08 -2.94 6.59
C THR A 30 -2.48 -2.34 7.85
N ARG A 31 -2.64 -3.02 8.99
CA ARG A 31 -1.89 -2.70 10.20
C ARG A 31 -0.49 -3.31 10.10
N SER A 32 0.50 -2.66 10.70
CA SER A 32 1.84 -3.22 10.87
C SER A 32 1.78 -4.51 11.70
N LEU A 33 2.85 -5.32 11.66
CA LEU A 33 2.92 -6.59 12.41
C LEU A 33 2.65 -6.43 13.91
N GLU A 34 3.00 -5.27 14.47
CA GLU A 34 2.78 -4.93 15.88
C GLU A 34 1.46 -4.18 16.14
N GLY A 35 0.68 -3.86 15.10
CA GLY A 35 -0.61 -3.18 15.20
C GLY A 35 -0.54 -1.66 15.44
N LYS A 36 0.65 -1.12 15.72
CA LYS A 36 0.87 0.28 16.11
C LYS A 36 0.70 1.27 14.95
N ALA A 37 0.95 0.84 13.71
CA ALA A 37 0.94 1.70 12.54
C ALA A 37 0.00 1.15 11.46
N THR A 38 -0.46 2.04 10.58
CA THR A 38 -1.19 1.69 9.36
C THR A 38 -0.27 1.88 8.18
N LEU A 39 -0.14 0.81 7.38
CA LEU A 39 0.69 0.74 6.19
C LEU A 39 -0.21 0.78 4.97
N GLY A 40 0.02 1.72 4.06
CA GLY A 40 -0.61 1.77 2.75
C GLY A 40 0.28 1.09 1.72
N TYR A 41 -0.32 0.25 0.88
CA TYR A 41 0.39 -0.45 -0.19
C TYR A 41 -0.43 -0.50 -1.48
N GLN A 42 0.28 -0.72 -2.57
CA GLN A 42 -0.28 -0.84 -3.91
C GLN A 42 0.26 -2.09 -4.57
N LEU A 43 -0.63 -2.79 -5.28
CA LEU A 43 -0.29 -3.87 -6.19
C LEU A 43 -0.40 -3.32 -7.60
N GLY A 44 0.61 -3.57 -8.41
CA GLY A 44 0.62 -3.21 -9.81
C GLY A 44 1.12 -4.33 -10.68
N ILE A 45 0.80 -4.29 -11.96
CA ILE A 45 1.32 -5.23 -12.97
C ILE A 45 2.10 -4.48 -14.02
N ASN A 46 3.15 -5.11 -14.51
CA ASN A 46 3.88 -4.63 -15.68
C ASN A 46 3.29 -5.25 -16.97
N ASP A 47 3.76 -4.80 -18.14
CA ASP A 47 3.30 -5.29 -19.45
C ASP A 47 3.42 -6.81 -19.61
N THR A 48 4.44 -7.41 -18.98
CA THR A 48 4.65 -8.87 -18.95
C THR A 48 3.71 -9.61 -17.98
N SER A 49 2.66 -8.97 -17.48
CA SER A 49 1.75 -9.51 -16.45
C SER A 49 2.46 -9.90 -15.13
N ALA A 50 3.67 -9.40 -14.90
CA ALA A 50 4.40 -9.60 -13.64
C ALA A 50 3.80 -8.71 -12.54
N LEU A 51 3.50 -9.28 -11.38
CA LEU A 51 2.94 -8.55 -10.25
C LEU A 51 4.07 -7.89 -9.43
N TYR A 52 3.85 -6.64 -9.05
CA TYR A 52 4.72 -5.82 -8.22
C TYR A 52 3.96 -5.29 -7.01
N TRP A 53 4.69 -5.12 -5.91
CA TRP A 53 4.21 -4.64 -4.64
C TRP A 53 4.97 -3.39 -4.24
N ARG A 54 4.27 -2.34 -3.84
CA ARG A 54 4.90 -1.10 -3.37
C ARG A 54 4.24 -0.60 -2.10
N LEU A 55 5.06 -0.16 -1.15
CA LEU A 55 4.59 0.59 0.01
C LEU A 55 4.46 2.07 -0.38
N VAL A 56 3.36 2.71 0.02
CA VAL A 56 3.08 4.12 -0.33
C VAL A 56 2.73 4.99 0.87
N SER A 57 2.52 4.39 2.04
CA SER A 57 2.19 5.15 3.25
C SER A 57 2.56 4.38 4.50
N ASN A 58 3.02 5.11 5.53
CA ASN A 58 3.23 4.61 6.87
C ASN A 58 2.76 5.64 7.90
N SER A 59 1.76 5.31 8.71
CA SER A 59 1.27 6.18 9.79
C SER A 59 2.12 6.13 11.07
N GLY A 60 3.12 5.25 11.14
CA GLY A 60 3.94 5.03 12.33
C GLY A 60 5.20 5.88 12.42
N GLY A 61 5.41 6.82 11.50
CA GLY A 61 6.59 7.72 11.48
C GLY A 61 7.92 7.06 11.12
N GLY A 62 7.98 5.74 10.97
CA GLY A 62 9.18 5.02 10.58
C GLY A 62 9.54 5.20 9.10
N PHE A 63 10.85 5.26 8.81
CA PHE A 63 11.35 5.32 7.44
C PHE A 63 10.91 4.08 6.64
N PHE A 64 10.50 4.30 5.40
CA PHE A 64 10.21 3.25 4.43
C PHE A 64 10.66 3.72 3.03
N SER A 65 10.79 2.79 2.10
CA SER A 65 11.09 3.11 0.70
C SER A 65 9.90 2.74 -0.16
N GLU A 66 9.52 3.66 -1.03
CA GLU A 66 8.41 3.48 -1.96
C GLU A 66 8.86 2.73 -3.23
N GLU A 67 9.47 1.57 -3.07
CA GLU A 67 10.02 0.79 -4.18
C GLU A 67 9.04 -0.30 -4.64
N TRP A 68 9.08 -0.62 -5.94
CA TRP A 68 8.33 -1.73 -6.51
C TRP A 68 9.10 -3.04 -6.37
N VAL A 69 8.57 -3.97 -5.60
CA VAL A 69 9.13 -5.30 -5.38
C VAL A 69 8.34 -6.33 -6.18
N ALA A 70 9.01 -7.07 -7.06
CA ALA A 70 8.35 -8.12 -7.83
C ALA A 70 7.89 -9.27 -6.93
N LEU A 71 6.67 -9.78 -7.15
CA LEU A 71 6.16 -10.97 -6.46
C LEU A 71 7.08 -12.17 -6.66
N LYS A 72 7.68 -12.29 -7.85
CA LYS A 72 8.66 -13.34 -8.14
C LYS A 72 9.86 -13.28 -7.20
N ALA A 73 10.42 -12.09 -6.97
CA ALA A 73 11.53 -11.91 -6.04
C ALA A 73 11.12 -12.24 -4.60
N ILE A 74 9.88 -11.92 -4.19
CA ILE A 74 9.33 -12.31 -2.89
C ILE A 74 9.24 -13.83 -2.78
N GLN A 75 8.71 -14.50 -3.80
CA GLN A 75 8.61 -15.97 -3.84
C GLN A 75 9.99 -16.61 -3.79
N ASP A 76 10.95 -16.13 -4.59
CA ASP A 76 12.32 -16.63 -4.58
C ASP A 76 12.96 -16.44 -3.20
N ALA A 77 12.76 -15.30 -2.55
CA ALA A 77 13.28 -15.04 -1.21
C ALA A 77 12.67 -15.97 -0.15
N LEU A 78 11.36 -16.27 -0.25
CA LEU A 78 10.68 -17.20 0.63
C LEU A 78 11.06 -18.66 0.36
N ASN A 79 11.24 -19.05 -0.90
CA ASN A 79 11.66 -20.41 -1.30
C ASN A 79 13.12 -20.70 -0.93
N ASN A 80 13.99 -19.68 -1.00
CA ASN A 80 15.37 -19.79 -0.55
C ASN A 80 15.51 -19.78 0.99
N TRP A 81 14.44 -19.44 1.73
CA TRP A 81 14.49 -19.46 3.18
C TRP A 81 14.52 -20.90 3.68
N PRO A 82 15.43 -21.25 4.61
CA PRO A 82 15.55 -22.62 5.12
C PRO A 82 14.23 -23.09 5.76
N GLN A 83 13.70 -24.21 5.28
CA GLN A 83 12.43 -24.79 5.76
C GLN A 83 12.50 -25.22 7.24
N ASP A 84 13.71 -25.47 7.75
CA ASP A 84 13.96 -25.81 9.15
C ASP A 84 13.78 -24.60 10.10
N ARG A 85 13.62 -23.39 9.55
CA ARG A 85 13.40 -22.18 10.35
C ARG A 85 12.06 -21.51 10.01
N PRO A 86 11.38 -20.96 11.02
CA PRO A 86 10.18 -20.18 10.77
C PRO A 86 10.48 -18.97 9.87
N ILE A 87 9.54 -18.63 9.00
CA ILE A 87 9.68 -17.47 8.12
C ILE A 87 9.58 -16.21 8.99
N THR A 88 10.53 -15.29 8.82
CA THR A 88 10.56 -14.00 9.50
C THR A 88 10.84 -12.90 8.48
N SER A 89 10.76 -11.62 8.90
CA SER A 89 11.08 -10.49 8.01
C SER A 89 12.51 -10.55 7.45
N MET A 90 13.40 -11.35 8.08
CA MET A 90 14.75 -11.61 7.60
C MET A 90 14.77 -12.27 6.22
N ALA A 91 13.76 -13.10 5.89
CA ALA A 91 13.65 -13.75 4.58
C ALA A 91 13.55 -12.72 3.44
N LEU A 92 12.91 -11.57 3.71
CA LEU A 92 12.70 -10.50 2.74
C LEU A 92 13.79 -9.43 2.81
N ARG A 93 14.77 -9.57 3.70
CA ARG A 93 15.83 -8.56 3.89
C ARG A 93 16.70 -8.39 2.65
N SER A 94 16.94 -9.48 1.91
CA SER A 94 17.71 -9.46 0.66
C SER A 94 17.08 -8.56 -0.40
N LEU A 95 15.75 -8.38 -0.39
CA LEU A 95 15.02 -7.55 -1.33
C LEU A 95 15.20 -6.04 -1.09
N PHE A 96 15.67 -5.66 0.10
CA PHE A 96 15.77 -4.26 0.53
C PHE A 96 17.19 -3.91 1.02
N LEU A 97 18.22 -4.55 0.46
CA LEU A 97 19.62 -4.28 0.79
C LEU A 97 19.96 -2.80 0.57
N GLY A 98 20.52 -2.14 1.59
CA GLY A 98 20.86 -0.71 1.54
C GLY A 98 19.67 0.26 1.65
N LYS A 99 18.47 -0.25 1.99
CA LYS A 99 17.25 0.56 2.16
C LYS A 99 16.80 0.55 3.62
N SER A 100 15.56 0.99 3.88
CA SER A 100 14.99 0.97 5.23
C SER A 100 14.94 -0.44 5.82
N ALA A 101 15.52 -0.60 7.01
CA ALA A 101 15.43 -1.84 7.79
C ALA A 101 13.98 -2.22 8.17
N ASN A 102 13.02 -1.29 8.04
CA ASN A 102 11.61 -1.55 8.33
C ASN A 102 10.84 -2.11 7.13
N ASN A 103 11.31 -1.91 5.89
CA ASN A 103 10.61 -2.38 4.69
C ASN A 103 10.32 -3.88 4.69
N PRO A 104 11.25 -4.79 5.04
CA PRO A 104 10.97 -6.22 5.07
C PRO A 104 9.80 -6.56 6.00
N SER A 105 9.74 -5.90 7.16
CA SER A 105 8.69 -6.07 8.17
C SER A 105 7.35 -5.51 7.69
N PHE A 106 7.36 -4.38 7.00
CA PHE A 106 6.17 -3.75 6.43
C PHE A 106 5.60 -4.56 5.27
N LEU A 107 6.45 -5.03 4.35
CA LEU A 107 6.06 -5.92 3.27
C LEU A 107 5.50 -7.24 3.81
N MET A 108 6.11 -7.81 4.84
CA MET A 108 5.58 -9.01 5.49
C MET A 108 4.16 -8.79 6.05
N ALA A 109 3.87 -7.61 6.63
CA ALA A 109 2.53 -7.29 7.12
C ALA A 109 1.48 -7.24 6.00
N THR A 110 1.86 -6.75 4.81
CA THR A 110 0.96 -6.70 3.66
C THR A 110 0.75 -8.09 3.06
N LEU A 111 1.78 -8.95 3.05
CA LEU A 111 1.67 -10.35 2.64
C LEU A 111 0.74 -11.15 3.56
N VAL A 112 0.82 -10.91 4.87
CA VAL A 112 -0.09 -11.55 5.84
C VAL A 112 -1.53 -11.10 5.63
N LYS A 113 -1.74 -9.83 5.28
CA LYS A 113 -3.08 -9.30 4.99
C LYS A 113 -3.74 -9.93 3.77
N GLU A 114 -2.94 -10.22 2.75
CA GLU A 114 -3.41 -10.83 1.50
C GLU A 114 -3.45 -12.38 1.57
N GLY A 115 -3.09 -12.98 2.71
CA GLY A 115 -3.13 -14.43 2.92
C GLY A 115 -1.96 -15.21 2.32
N VAL A 116 -0.97 -14.52 1.75
CA VAL A 116 0.26 -15.15 1.22
C VAL A 116 1.09 -15.76 2.35
N LEU A 117 1.10 -15.09 3.49
CA LEU A 117 1.74 -15.56 4.71
C LEU A 117 0.71 -15.65 5.82
N GLU A 118 0.88 -16.62 6.70
CA GLU A 118 0.06 -16.75 7.89
C GLU A 118 0.95 -16.71 9.13
N ARG A 119 0.47 -16.05 10.18
CA ARG A 119 1.18 -16.02 11.46
C ARG A 119 0.95 -17.34 12.18
N LYS A 120 2.03 -18.04 12.56
CA LYS A 120 1.91 -19.28 13.33
C LYS A 120 1.28 -19.02 14.71
N PRO A 121 0.26 -19.80 15.11
CA PRO A 121 -0.34 -19.69 16.43
C PRO A 121 0.72 -19.97 17.52
N GLY A 122 0.65 -19.25 18.64
CA GLY A 122 1.60 -19.38 19.74
C GLY A 122 2.91 -18.59 19.58
N THR A 123 3.11 -17.89 18.46
CA THR A 123 4.34 -17.11 18.23
C THR A 123 4.03 -15.69 17.74
N LYS A 124 4.85 -14.72 18.14
CA LYS A 124 4.66 -13.30 17.76
C LYS A 124 5.36 -12.92 16.45
N ARG A 125 6.38 -13.67 16.04
CA ARG A 125 7.28 -13.29 14.92
C ARG A 125 7.55 -14.42 13.93
N HIS A 126 6.86 -15.56 14.04
CA HIS A 126 7.03 -16.68 13.12
C HIS A 126 5.84 -16.77 12.18
N TYR A 127 6.15 -16.93 10.90
CA TYR A 127 5.19 -17.01 9.82
C TYR A 127 5.40 -18.30 9.02
N GLN A 128 4.37 -18.71 8.31
CA GLN A 128 4.37 -19.82 7.37
C GLN A 128 3.76 -19.37 6.05
N LEU A 129 4.05 -20.11 4.98
CA LEU A 129 3.35 -19.94 3.71
C LEU A 129 1.86 -20.26 3.93
N GLY A 130 0.99 -19.30 3.61
CA GLY A 130 -0.45 -19.48 3.62
C GLY A 130 -0.95 -19.92 2.23
N ASP A 131 -2.15 -19.48 1.89
CA ASP A 131 -2.82 -19.80 0.63
C ASP A 131 -2.36 -18.92 -0.54
N VAL A 132 -1.08 -19.08 -0.92
CA VAL A 132 -0.49 -18.37 -2.07
C VAL A 132 -1.29 -18.62 -3.36
N LYS A 133 -1.89 -19.80 -3.51
CA LYS A 133 -2.73 -20.16 -4.66
C LYS A 133 -4.02 -19.33 -4.73
N GLU A 134 -4.69 -19.11 -3.60
CA GLU A 134 -5.89 -18.28 -3.55
C GLU A 134 -5.56 -16.81 -3.84
N PHE A 135 -4.43 -16.34 -3.31
CA PHE A 135 -3.93 -15.01 -3.62
C PHE A 135 -3.66 -14.84 -5.11
N LEU A 136 -2.93 -15.78 -5.74
CA LEU A 136 -2.64 -15.73 -7.19
C LEU A 136 -3.93 -15.72 -8.01
N THR A 137 -4.91 -16.57 -7.66
CA THR A 137 -6.22 -16.60 -8.31
C THR A 137 -6.96 -15.27 -8.17
N THR A 138 -6.89 -14.65 -7.00
CA THR A 138 -7.48 -13.32 -6.76
C THR A 138 -6.79 -12.25 -7.60
N VAL A 139 -5.46 -12.29 -7.68
CA VAL A 139 -4.68 -11.37 -8.53
C VAL A 139 -5.02 -11.58 -10.00
N GLU A 140 -5.13 -12.81 -10.47
CA GLU A 140 -5.55 -13.12 -11.85
C GLU A 140 -6.95 -12.59 -12.15
N LYS A 141 -7.90 -12.76 -11.24
CA LYS A 141 -9.25 -12.16 -11.35
C LYS A 141 -9.19 -10.63 -11.41
N LEU A 142 -8.29 -9.99 -10.65
CA LEU A 142 -8.08 -8.54 -10.68
C LEU A 142 -7.42 -8.09 -11.99
N LYS A 143 -6.50 -8.88 -12.56
CA LYS A 143 -5.90 -8.65 -13.87
C LYS A 143 -6.96 -8.71 -14.97
N THR A 144 -7.78 -9.75 -15.00
CA THR A 144 -8.85 -9.90 -16.00
C THR A 144 -9.98 -8.89 -15.81
N GLY A 145 -10.26 -8.49 -14.57
CA GLY A 145 -11.27 -7.48 -14.22
C GLY A 145 -10.93 -6.06 -14.67
N HIS A 146 -9.66 -5.73 -14.91
CA HIS A 146 -9.27 -4.45 -15.52
C HIS A 146 -9.59 -4.38 -17.03
N SER A 147 -10.05 -5.48 -17.64
CA SER A 147 -10.58 -5.51 -19.01
C SER A 147 -12.11 -5.38 -19.07
N GLN A 148 -12.81 -5.09 -17.96
CA GLN A 148 -14.24 -4.80 -17.97
C GLN A 148 -14.57 -3.58 -17.09
N PRO A 149 -15.38 -2.62 -17.58
CA PRO A 149 -15.66 -1.38 -16.89
C PRO A 149 -16.40 -1.67 -15.58
N SER A 150 -15.78 -1.30 -14.47
CA SER A 150 -16.34 -1.45 -13.12
C SER A 150 -17.67 -0.73 -13.00
N LYS A 151 -18.74 -1.50 -12.74
CA LYS A 151 -20.04 -0.98 -12.29
C LYS A 151 -19.82 -0.11 -11.04
N PRO A 152 -20.29 1.15 -11.02
CA PRO A 152 -20.03 2.06 -9.92
C PRO A 152 -20.68 1.54 -8.63
N ARG A 153 -19.84 1.28 -7.62
CA ARG A 153 -20.25 0.93 -6.27
C ARG A 153 -21.05 2.12 -5.71
N ALA A 154 -22.35 1.91 -5.55
CA ALA A 154 -23.29 2.86 -4.97
C ALA A 154 -22.71 3.43 -3.65
N LYS A 155 -22.48 4.74 -3.63
CA LYS A 155 -22.13 5.46 -2.41
C LYS A 155 -23.33 5.34 -1.46
N ALA A 156 -23.14 4.59 -0.39
CA ALA A 156 -24.01 4.62 0.77
C ALA A 156 -24.07 6.07 1.29
N LYS A 157 -25.21 6.75 1.09
CA LYS A 157 -25.50 8.02 1.75
C LYS A 157 -25.78 7.74 3.22
N ALA A 158 -24.75 7.82 4.05
CA ALA A 158 -24.91 8.09 5.46
C ALA A 158 -25.40 9.55 5.59
N LYS A 159 -26.68 9.76 5.91
CA LYS A 159 -27.14 11.02 6.49
C LYS A 159 -27.14 10.86 8.01
N ALA A 160 -26.12 11.39 8.65
CA ALA A 160 -26.13 11.68 10.07
C ALA A 160 -25.67 13.13 10.27
N GLY A 161 -26.43 13.89 11.07
CA GLY A 161 -25.92 15.10 11.71
C GLY A 161 -26.41 16.44 11.15
N SER A 162 -27.65 16.83 11.45
CA SER A 162 -27.99 18.25 11.53
C SER A 162 -27.46 18.82 12.83
N ARG A 163 -26.24 19.36 12.82
CA ARG A 163 -25.81 20.35 13.81
C ARG A 163 -24.87 21.37 13.15
N MET A 164 -25.32 22.63 13.23
CA MET A 164 -24.53 23.83 13.54
C MET A 164 -24.52 24.90 12.44
N ALA A 165 -25.20 26.03 12.73
CA ALA A 165 -24.82 27.34 12.22
C ALA A 165 -24.95 28.34 13.38
N LYS A 166 -23.83 28.93 13.76
CA LYS A 166 -23.70 30.03 14.73
C LYS A 166 -22.95 31.17 14.03
N ALA A 167 -23.48 32.39 14.17
CA ALA A 167 -22.83 33.73 14.18
C ALA A 167 -23.73 34.75 13.44
N LYS A 168 -24.34 35.75 14.09
CA LYS A 168 -23.82 37.00 14.73
C LYS A 168 -23.76 38.16 13.73
N ALA A 169 -24.63 39.18 13.89
CA ALA A 169 -24.32 40.63 13.88
C ALA A 169 -25.60 41.47 13.69
N THR A 170 -25.69 42.54 14.48
CA THR A 170 -26.66 43.66 14.44
C THR A 170 -26.61 44.45 13.13
N PRO A 171 -27.65 45.26 12.84
CA PRO A 171 -27.42 46.71 12.81
C PRO A 171 -28.55 47.54 13.45
N ALA A 172 -28.18 48.75 13.87
CA ALA A 172 -29.07 49.80 14.35
C ALA A 172 -29.38 50.83 13.24
N THR A 173 -30.50 51.54 13.43
CA THR A 173 -30.77 52.95 13.05
C THR A 173 -31.56 53.26 11.76
N SER A 174 -32.77 53.77 12.03
CA SER A 174 -33.54 54.90 11.43
C SER A 174 -33.93 54.92 9.95
N LYS A 175 -35.24 55.08 9.71
CA LYS A 175 -35.84 56.41 9.42
C LYS A 175 -37.33 56.41 9.75
#